data_AF-A0A800EQK0-F1
#
_entry.id   AF-A0A800EQK0-F1
#
_cell.length_a   1.000
_cell.length_b   1.000
_cell.length_c   1.000
_cell.angle_alpha   90.00
_cell.angle_beta   90.00
_cell.angle_gamma   90.00
#
_symmetry.space_group_name_H-M   'P 1'
#
loop_
_entity.id
_entity.type
_entity.pdbx_description
1 polymer ?
#
loop_
_entity_poly.entity_id
_entity_poly.type
_entity_poly.pdbx_seq_one_letter_code
_entity_poly.pdbx_strand_id
1 'polypeptide(L)'
;MDVEVRWRPYEIHAAVPPEGMPVEDLPYSPEQWARMQEALRQSAGEEGLEVGKRPKVSNTHRALMAGEYARVEEPERFPVFHEVIFKAYFAQGHDLGDPAVVEDVARSCGLDVAPARLRARHLRRETRLERIGRLWHL
;
A
#
# COMPACT_ATOMS: atom_id res chain seq x y z
N MET A 1 -0.68 -22.42 19.68
CA MET A 1 0.38 -21.43 20.00
C MET A 1 -0.20 -20.07 19.71
N ASP A 2 0.03 -19.11 20.60
CA ASP A 2 -0.37 -17.73 20.36
C ASP A 2 0.73 -17.01 19.56
N VAL A 3 0.36 -16.15 18.61
CA VAL A 3 1.30 -15.47 17.71
C VAL A 3 1.12 -13.96 17.86
N GLU A 4 2.19 -13.26 18.23
CA GLU A 4 2.19 -11.80 18.31
C GLU A 4 2.54 -11.18 16.95
N VAL A 5 1.62 -10.41 16.37
CA VAL A 5 1.83 -9.70 15.10
C VAL A 5 2.16 -8.24 15.36
N ARG A 6 3.32 -7.76 14.89
CA ARG A 6 3.73 -6.35 14.96
C ARG A 6 3.81 -5.73 13.57
N TRP A 7 2.84 -4.86 13.27
CA TRP A 7 2.80 -4.12 12.00
C TRP A 7 3.87 -3.04 11.93
N ARG A 8 4.61 -3.02 10.80
CA ARG A 8 5.67 -2.04 10.53
C ARG A 8 5.50 -1.51 9.10
N PRO A 9 4.89 -0.32 8.92
CA PRO A 9 4.76 0.26 7.59
C PRO A 9 6.13 0.58 7.01
N TYR A 10 6.25 0.41 5.70
CA TYR A 10 7.49 0.61 4.97
C TYR A 10 7.23 1.12 3.56
N GLU A 11 7.94 2.16 3.16
CA GLU A 11 7.78 2.78 1.85
C GLU A 11 8.83 2.23 0.86
N ILE A 12 8.42 1.24 0.05
CA ILE A 12 9.29 0.53 -0.91
C ILE A 12 9.60 1.38 -2.15
N HIS A 13 8.69 2.29 -2.52
CA HIS A 13 8.76 3.07 -3.76
C HIS A 13 8.65 4.58 -3.49
N ALA A 14 9.50 5.11 -2.60
CA ALA A 14 9.51 6.53 -2.25
C ALA A 14 9.79 7.50 -3.44
N ALA A 15 10.27 6.96 -4.57
CA ALA A 15 10.53 7.72 -5.79
C ALA A 15 9.31 7.85 -6.72
N VAL A 16 8.20 7.16 -6.44
CA VAL A 16 6.97 7.30 -7.24
C VAL A 16 6.49 8.76 -7.10
N PRO A 17 6.25 9.48 -8.21
CA PRO A 17 5.80 10.87 -8.17
C PRO A 17 4.51 11.05 -7.37
N PRO A 18 4.20 12.24 -6.81
CA PRO A 18 2.95 12.48 -6.09
C PRO A 18 1.71 12.08 -6.88
N GLU A 19 1.72 12.35 -8.18
CA GLU A 19 0.68 11.98 -9.14
C GLU A 19 0.69 10.50 -9.51
N GLY A 20 1.54 9.66 -8.92
CA GLY A 20 1.73 8.26 -9.28
C GLY A 20 2.36 8.06 -10.65
N MET A 21 2.35 6.82 -11.15
CA MET A 21 2.80 6.49 -12.50
C MET A 21 2.00 5.32 -13.10
N PRO A 22 1.90 5.19 -14.43
CA PRO A 22 1.34 4.01 -15.08
C PRO A 22 2.03 2.70 -14.63
N VAL A 23 1.32 1.57 -14.65
CA VAL A 23 1.95 0.26 -14.38
C VAL A 23 2.88 -0.18 -15.50
N GLU A 24 2.68 0.35 -16.70
CA GLU A 24 3.48 0.10 -17.90
C GLU A 24 4.90 0.67 -17.76
N ASP A 25 5.11 1.66 -16.88
CA ASP A 25 6.43 2.24 -16.59
C ASP A 25 7.25 1.37 -15.61
N LEU A 26 6.68 0.27 -15.10
CA LEU A 26 7.42 -0.72 -14.33
C LEU A 26 8.39 -1.50 -15.24
N PRO A 27 9.51 -2.01 -14.70
CA PRO A 27 10.53 -2.71 -15.49
C PRO A 27 10.14 -4.17 -15.77
N TYR A 28 8.93 -4.38 -16.30
CA TYR A 28 8.39 -5.67 -16.69
C TYR A 28 7.87 -5.58 -18.12
N SER A 29 8.09 -6.61 -18.94
CA SER A 29 7.40 -6.70 -20.23
C SER A 29 5.88 -6.84 -20.01
N PRO A 30 5.04 -6.48 -20.99
CA PRO A 30 3.60 -6.70 -20.90
C PRO A 30 3.23 -8.17 -20.61
N GLU A 31 3.92 -9.14 -21.20
CA GLU A 31 3.66 -10.56 -20.94
C GLU A 31 4.10 -10.97 -19.53
N GLN A 32 5.26 -10.48 -19.06
CA GLN A 32 5.74 -10.73 -17.71
C GLN A 32 4.76 -10.19 -16.67
N TRP A 33 4.32 -8.94 -16.85
CA TRP A 33 3.33 -8.30 -15.97
C TRP A 33 2.01 -9.07 -15.95
N ALA A 34 1.49 -9.45 -17.12
CA ALA A 34 0.26 -10.23 -17.22
C ALA A 34 0.36 -11.57 -16.46
N ARG A 35 1.49 -12.29 -16.60
CA ARG A 35 1.73 -13.55 -15.88
C ARG A 35 1.82 -13.35 -14.37
N MET A 36 2.50 -12.30 -13.90
CA MET A 36 2.58 -11.97 -12.48
C MET A 36 1.19 -11.66 -11.89
N GLN A 37 0.40 -10.85 -12.59
CA GLN A 37 -0.95 -10.48 -12.16
C GLN A 37 -1.91 -11.68 -12.17
N GLU A 38 -1.77 -12.59 -13.12
CA GLU A 38 -2.57 -13.82 -13.16
C GLU A 38 -2.22 -14.75 -11.99
N ALA A 39 -0.93 -14.99 -11.74
CA ALA A 39 -0.49 -15.80 -10.59
C ALA A 39 -0.97 -15.20 -9.25
N LEU A 40 -0.93 -13.87 -9.12
CA LEU A 40 -1.45 -13.16 -7.95
C LEU A 40 -2.96 -13.36 -7.78
N ARG A 41 -3.75 -13.27 -8.86
CA ARG A 41 -5.21 -13.50 -8.82
C ARG A 41 -5.56 -14.93 -8.47
N GLN A 42 -4.84 -15.91 -9.02
CA GLN A 42 -5.04 -17.32 -8.70
C GLN A 42 -4.78 -17.58 -7.22
N SER A 43 -3.63 -17.15 -6.71
CA SER A 43 -3.26 -17.31 -5.30
C SER A 43 -4.25 -16.60 -4.36
N ALA A 44 -4.72 -15.41 -4.72
CA ALA A 44 -5.74 -14.70 -3.95
C ALA A 44 -7.09 -15.45 -3.97
N GLY A 45 -7.49 -15.96 -5.13
CA GLY A 45 -8.75 -16.69 -5.31
C GLY A 45 -8.81 -18.00 -4.51
N GLU A 46 -7.69 -18.70 -4.36
CA GLU A 46 -7.58 -19.89 -3.50
C GLU A 46 -7.91 -19.58 -2.02
N GLU A 47 -7.66 -18.34 -1.59
CA GLU A 47 -7.93 -17.85 -0.23
C GLU A 47 -9.25 -17.05 -0.14
N GLY A 48 -10.07 -17.04 -1.21
CA GLY A 48 -11.33 -16.28 -1.27
C GLY A 48 -11.15 -14.76 -1.34
N LEU A 49 -9.96 -14.29 -1.74
CA LEU A 49 -9.64 -12.88 -1.91
C LEU A 49 -9.73 -12.46 -3.38
N GLU A 50 -10.08 -11.19 -3.61
CA GLU A 50 -10.15 -10.60 -4.94
C GLU A 50 -8.96 -9.68 -5.21
N VAL A 51 -8.39 -9.79 -6.42
CA VAL A 51 -7.38 -8.86 -6.93
C VAL A 51 -7.87 -8.24 -8.24
N GLY A 52 -8.14 -6.94 -8.17
CA GLY A 52 -8.73 -6.18 -9.27
C GLY A 52 -7.75 -5.84 -10.38
N LYS A 53 -8.21 -4.95 -11.27
CA LYS A 53 -7.35 -4.27 -12.23
C LYS A 53 -6.92 -2.94 -11.63
N ARG A 54 -5.62 -2.65 -11.69
CA ARG A 54 -5.05 -1.38 -11.24
C ARG A 54 -4.15 -0.84 -12.36
N PRO A 55 -4.54 0.27 -13.03
CA PRO A 55 -3.76 0.82 -14.14
C PRO A 55 -2.57 1.68 -13.67
N LYS A 56 -2.49 1.98 -12.36
CA LYS A 56 -1.58 2.99 -11.83
C LYS A 56 -0.85 2.51 -10.57
N VAL A 57 0.45 2.72 -10.51
CA VAL A 57 1.25 2.65 -9.29
C VAL A 57 1.04 3.94 -8.50
N SER A 58 0.34 3.85 -7.37
CA SER A 58 0.05 5.00 -6.52
C SER A 58 1.26 5.43 -5.71
N ASN A 59 1.37 6.73 -5.44
CA ASN A 59 2.18 7.21 -4.33
C ASN A 59 1.46 6.86 -3.02
N THR A 60 1.95 5.84 -2.31
CA THR A 60 1.29 5.34 -1.09
C THR A 60 1.75 6.05 0.18
N HIS A 61 2.56 7.12 0.08
CA HIS A 61 3.12 7.80 1.24
C HIS A 61 2.03 8.21 2.24
N ARG A 62 0.97 8.87 1.76
CA ARG A 62 -0.12 9.33 2.61
C ARG A 62 -0.89 8.17 3.24
N ALA A 63 -1.17 7.11 2.49
CA ALA A 63 -1.84 5.92 3.00
C ALA A 63 -1.01 5.23 4.10
N LEU A 64 0.30 5.12 3.92
CA LEU A 64 1.21 4.58 4.93
C LEU A 64 1.27 5.45 6.19
N MET A 65 1.25 6.77 6.03
CA MET A 65 1.18 7.73 7.14
C MET A 65 -0.13 7.60 7.92
N ALA A 66 -1.27 7.45 7.22
CA ALA A 66 -2.57 7.20 7.83
C ALA A 66 -2.61 5.87 8.59
N GLY A 67 -2.00 4.81 8.03
CA GLY A 67 -1.85 3.53 8.71
C GLY A 67 -1.00 3.63 9.97
N GLU A 68 0.12 4.34 9.92
CA GLU A 68 0.98 4.55 11.09
C GLU A 68 0.31 5.42 12.16
N TYR A 69 -0.48 6.43 11.76
CA TYR A 69 -1.34 7.19 12.68
C TYR A 69 -2.33 6.27 13.38
N ALA A 70 -3.13 5.50 12.62
CA ALA A 70 -4.11 4.59 13.19
C ALA A 70 -3.46 3.57 14.13
N ARG A 71 -2.29 3.02 13.76
CA ARG A 71 -1.57 2.02 14.57
C ARG A 71 -1.17 2.53 15.96
N VAL A 72 -0.92 3.82 16.11
CA VAL A 72 -0.36 4.39 17.35
C VAL A 72 -1.37 5.22 18.13
N GLU A 73 -2.17 6.05 17.46
CA GLU A 73 -3.13 6.94 18.10
C GLU A 73 -4.51 6.29 18.28
N GLU A 74 -4.88 5.35 17.41
CA GLU A 74 -6.22 4.73 17.37
C GLU A 74 -6.10 3.20 17.14
N PRO A 75 -5.32 2.48 17.97
CA PRO A 75 -4.91 1.09 17.71
C PRO A 75 -6.08 0.12 17.59
N GLU A 76 -7.23 0.41 18.20
CA GLU A 76 -8.47 -0.36 18.08
C GLU A 76 -9.13 -0.26 16.70
N ARG A 77 -8.88 0.83 15.97
CA ARG A 77 -9.38 1.04 14.60
C ARG A 77 -8.37 0.59 13.53
N PHE A 78 -7.10 0.46 13.89
CA PHE A 78 -6.04 0.07 12.95
C PHE A 78 -6.33 -1.21 12.16
N PRO A 79 -6.78 -2.34 12.76
CA PRO A 79 -7.00 -3.58 12.01
C PRO A 79 -8.02 -3.41 10.88
N VAL A 80 -9.15 -2.77 11.19
CA VAL A 80 -10.22 -2.50 10.20
C VAL A 80 -9.72 -1.54 9.13
N PHE A 81 -9.06 -0.45 9.51
CA PHE A 81 -8.48 0.49 8.55
C PHE A 81 -7.47 -0.17 7.62
N HIS A 82 -6.57 -0.99 8.18
CA HIS A 82 -5.54 -1.68 7.43
C HIS A 82 -6.14 -2.65 6.40
N GLU A 83 -7.18 -3.39 6.76
CA GLU A 83 -7.90 -4.25 5.82
C GLU A 83 -8.59 -3.45 4.71
N VAL A 84 -9.35 -2.41 5.07
CA VAL A 84 -10.12 -1.61 4.10
C VAL A 84 -9.21 -0.87 3.13
N ILE A 85 -8.08 -0.31 3.59
CA ILE A 85 -7.15 0.40 2.70
C ILE A 85 -6.40 -0.55 1.75
N PHE A 86 -6.08 -1.77 2.20
CA PHE A 86 -5.55 -2.82 1.33
C PHE A 86 -6.58 -3.23 0.27
N LYS A 87 -7.83 -3.44 0.67
CA LYS A 87 -8.92 -3.79 -0.25
C LYS A 87 -9.16 -2.69 -1.29
N ALA A 88 -9.17 -1.42 -0.85
CA ALA A 88 -9.30 -0.27 -1.74
C ALA A 88 -8.22 -0.27 -2.83
N TYR A 89 -6.98 -0.59 -2.48
CA TYR A 89 -5.88 -0.58 -3.43
C TYR A 89 -5.82 -1.84 -4.33
N PHE A 90 -5.87 -3.03 -3.73
CA PHE A 90 -5.62 -4.28 -4.45
C PHE A 90 -6.86 -4.86 -5.12
N ALA A 91 -8.02 -4.79 -4.47
CA ALA A 91 -9.25 -5.35 -5.00
C ALA A 91 -10.03 -4.31 -5.84
N GLN A 92 -10.15 -3.08 -5.34
CA GLN A 92 -10.99 -2.05 -5.95
C GLN A 92 -10.23 -1.15 -6.94
N GLY A 93 -8.89 -1.19 -6.92
CA GLY A 93 -8.06 -0.40 -7.83
C GLY A 93 -8.09 1.11 -7.58
N HIS A 94 -8.48 1.54 -6.38
CA HIS A 94 -8.47 2.95 -6.00
C HIS A 94 -7.04 3.49 -5.93
N ASP A 95 -6.88 4.76 -6.30
CA ASP A 95 -5.60 5.45 -6.25
C ASP A 95 -5.32 6.00 -4.85
N LEU A 96 -4.41 5.37 -4.12
CA LEU A 96 -4.01 5.83 -2.78
C LEU A 96 -3.10 7.06 -2.79
N GLY A 97 -2.72 7.56 -3.96
CA GLY A 97 -2.10 8.88 -4.13
C GLY A 97 -3.09 10.03 -3.99
N ASP A 98 -4.39 9.78 -4.20
CA ASP A 98 -5.44 10.76 -4.01
C ASP A 98 -5.75 10.94 -2.51
N PRO A 99 -5.55 12.14 -1.94
CA PRO A 99 -5.91 12.43 -0.57
C PRO A 99 -7.36 12.09 -0.21
N ALA A 100 -8.31 12.33 -1.13
CA ALA A 100 -9.72 12.11 -0.88
C ALA A 100 -10.02 10.62 -0.68
N VAL A 101 -9.43 9.74 -1.49
CA VAL A 101 -9.56 8.28 -1.35
C VAL A 101 -9.09 7.82 0.03
N VAL A 102 -7.92 8.29 0.48
CA VAL A 102 -7.37 7.91 1.79
C VAL A 102 -8.24 8.42 2.94
N GLU A 103 -8.73 9.67 2.83
CA GLU A 103 -9.62 10.27 3.83
C GLU A 103 -10.98 9.58 3.89
N ASP A 104 -11.56 9.20 2.75
CA ASP A 104 -12.84 8.49 2.68
C ASP A 104 -12.72 7.08 3.27
N VAL A 105 -11.65 6.35 2.95
CA VAL A 105 -11.34 5.05 3.55
C VAL A 105 -11.20 5.17 5.06
N ALA A 106 -10.41 6.14 5.55
CA ALA A 106 -10.25 6.38 6.97
C ALA A 106 -11.60 6.71 7.66
N ARG A 107 -12.40 7.60 7.06
CA ARG A 107 -13.70 8.00 7.60
C ARG A 107 -14.67 6.82 7.68
N SER A 108 -14.67 5.94 6.68
CA SER A 108 -15.52 4.72 6.72
C SER A 108 -15.13 3.76 7.86
N CYS A 109 -13.91 3.87 8.37
CA CYS A 109 -13.41 3.13 9.54
C CYS A 109 -13.53 3.93 10.85
N GLY A 110 -14.18 5.10 10.84
CA GLY A 110 -14.30 5.98 12.01
C GLY A 110 -13.00 6.68 12.41
N LEU A 111 -12.04 6.81 11.50
CA LEU A 111 -10.78 7.54 11.69
C LEU A 111 -10.82 8.93 11.07
N ASP A 112 -10.22 9.90 11.75
CA ASP A 112 -9.91 11.22 11.21
C ASP A 112 -8.40 11.33 10.93
N VAL A 113 -8.03 11.32 9.65
CA VAL A 113 -6.64 11.39 9.17
C VAL A 113 -6.34 12.70 8.44
N ALA A 114 -6.97 13.79 8.89
CA ALA A 114 -6.72 15.13 8.33
C ALA A 114 -5.22 15.44 8.23
N PRO A 115 -4.77 16.22 7.22
CA PRO A 115 -3.35 16.52 6.99
C PRO A 115 -2.59 17.02 8.22
N ALA A 116 -3.25 17.74 9.13
CA ALA A 116 -2.64 18.22 10.38
C ALA A 116 -2.16 17.08 11.29
N ARG A 117 -2.89 15.96 11.33
CA ARG A 117 -2.60 14.79 12.19
C ARG A 117 -1.45 13.93 11.65
N LEU A 118 -1.18 14.01 10.35
CA LEU A 118 -0.14 13.21 9.70
C LEU A 118 1.26 13.84 9.79
N ARG A 119 1.41 15.12 10.13
CA ARG A 119 2.69 15.86 10.03
C ARG A 119 3.80 15.42 10.99
N ALA A 120 3.50 14.61 12.00
CA ALA A 120 4.43 14.32 13.10
C ALA A 120 5.24 13.00 12.96
N ARG A 121 5.11 12.26 11.85
CA ARG A 121 5.67 10.90 11.75
C ARG A 121 6.65 10.77 10.59
N HIS A 122 7.78 10.12 10.86
CA HIS A 122 8.75 9.73 9.84
C HIS A 122 8.53 8.27 9.48
N LEU A 123 8.15 8.00 8.23
CA LEU A 123 8.20 6.65 7.70
C LEU A 123 9.65 6.25 7.42
N ARG A 124 9.98 4.99 7.71
CA ARG A 124 11.20 4.40 7.15
C ARG A 124 11.00 4.24 5.64
N ARG A 125 11.96 4.76 4.89
CA ARG A 125 12.02 4.70 3.42
C ARG A 125 13.20 3.83 3.02
N GLU A 126 13.03 2.99 1.98
CA GLU A 126 14.18 2.51 1.21
C GLU A 126 14.29 3.30 -0.08
N THR A 127 15.51 3.67 -0.41
CA THR A 127 15.81 4.05 -1.78
C THR A 127 16.14 2.76 -2.53
N ARG A 128 15.40 2.44 -3.60
CA ARG A 128 15.63 1.27 -4.49
C ARG A 128 17.10 1.09 -4.89
N LEU A 129 17.88 2.18 -4.90
CA LEU A 129 19.32 2.21 -5.18
C LEU A 129 20.19 1.47 -4.15
N GLU A 130 19.76 1.30 -2.89
CA GLU A 130 20.60 0.71 -1.85
C GLU A 130 20.56 -0.83 -1.77
N ARG A 131 19.62 -1.49 -2.46
CA ARG A 131 19.43 -2.95 -2.28
C ARG A 131 19.39 -3.80 -3.56
N ILE A 132 19.27 -3.21 -4.75
CA ILE A 132 19.46 -4.00 -5.99
C ILE A 132 20.91 -4.52 -6.07
N GLY A 133 21.89 -3.80 -5.52
CA GLY A 133 23.27 -4.28 -5.40
C GLY A 133 23.50 -5.39 -4.36
N ARG A 134 22.51 -5.72 -3.51
CA ARG A 134 22.67 -6.70 -2.41
C ARG A 134 21.77 -7.95 -2.51
N LEU A 135 20.80 -7.97 -3.42
CA LEU A 135 19.87 -9.11 -3.56
C LEU A 135 19.91 -9.80 -4.93
N TRP A 136 20.91 -9.51 -5.78
CA TRP A 136 21.16 -10.19 -7.07
C TRP A 136 22.61 -10.70 -7.21
N HIS A 137 23.26 -11.01 -6.09
CA HIS A 137 24.54 -11.73 -6.04
C HIS A 137 24.46 -13.02 -5.21
N LEU A 138 23.31 -13.71 -5.29
CA LEU A 138 23.20 -15.13 -4.99
C LEU A 138 22.42 -15.81 -6.11
#